data_AF-A0AAP7N4E1-F1
#
_entry.id   AF-A0AAP7N4E1-F1
#
_cell.length_a   1.000
_cell.length_b   1.000
_cell.length_c   1.000
_cell.angle_alpha   90.00
_cell.angle_beta   90.00
_cell.angle_gamma   90.00
#
_symmetry.space_group_name_H-M   'P 1'
#
loop_
_entity.id
_entity.type
_entity.pdbx_description
1 polymer ?
#
loop_
_entity_poly.entity_id
_entity_poly.type
_entity_poly.pdbx_seq_one_letter_code
_entity_poly.pdbx_strand_id
1 'polypeptide(L)' 'MKIESVASSEKKPCAVCNRKTYSYKIYEQSNITIEIPACDTESRNCLQKIDVKDMAAFAIKVIKKDIREDAQ' A
#
# COMPACT_ATOMS: atom_id res chain seq x y z
N MET A 1 11.55 9.72 -0.85
CA MET A 1 10.42 8.78 -1.01
C MET A 1 10.05 8.77 -2.47
N LYS A 2 10.20 7.63 -3.14
CA LYS A 2 9.77 7.45 -4.54
C LYS A 2 8.32 6.96 -4.52
N ILE A 3 7.48 7.52 -5.39
CA ILE A 3 6.07 7.14 -5.51
C ILE A 3 5.82 6.74 -6.95
N GLU A 4 5.42 5.49 -7.17
CA GLU A 4 5.14 4.96 -8.50
C GLU A 4 3.77 4.29 -8.52
N SER A 5 3.19 4.20 -9.71
CA SER A 5 1.97 3.42 -9.94
C SER A 5 2.32 2.31 -10.92
N VAL A 6 2.10 1.06 -10.52
CA VAL A 6 2.42 -0.11 -11.36
C VAL A 6 1.20 -1.00 -11.52
N ALA A 7 1.17 -1.72 -12.64
CA ALA A 7 0.23 -2.81 -12.85
C ALA A 7 0.90 -4.14 -12.49
N SER A 8 0.21 -5.00 -11.74
CA SER A 8 0.61 -6.35 -11.41
C SER A 8 -0.25 -7.37 -12.14
N SER A 9 0.28 -8.59 -12.32
CA SER A 9 -0.46 -9.72 -12.87
C SER A 9 -1.53 -10.27 -11.91
N GLU A 10 -1.40 -9.99 -10.60
CA GLU A 10 -2.31 -10.48 -9.57
C GLU A 10 -3.33 -9.42 -9.16
N LYS A 11 -4.62 -9.81 -9.13
CA LYS A 11 -5.71 -8.95 -8.64
C LYS A 11 -5.87 -9.05 -7.14
N LYS A 12 -5.62 -7.93 -6.44
CA LYS A 12 -5.96 -7.77 -5.01
C LYS A 12 -7.12 -6.78 -4.84
N PRO A 13 -7.89 -6.88 -3.73
CA PRO A 13 -8.90 -5.88 -3.42
C PRO A 13 -8.25 -4.51 -3.16
N CYS A 14 -8.82 -3.47 -3.76
CA CYS A 14 -8.39 -2.10 -3.55
C CYS A 14 -8.57 -1.70 -2.08
N ALA A 15 -7.55 -1.08 -1.49
CA ALA A 15 -7.56 -0.65 -0.09
C ALA A 15 -8.64 0.42 0.23
N VAL A 16 -9.20 1.09 -0.78
CA VAL A 16 -10.20 2.17 -0.61
C VAL A 16 -11.62 1.72 -0.93
N CYS A 17 -11.81 0.93 -1.99
CA CYS A 17 -13.15 0.57 -2.48
C CYS A 17 -13.41 -0.94 -2.57
N ASN A 18 -12.46 -1.76 -2.11
CA ASN A 18 -12.52 -3.22 -2.05
C ASN A 18 -12.71 -3.95 -3.40
N ARG A 19 -12.70 -3.24 -4.53
CA ARG A 19 -12.79 -3.82 -5.87
C ARG A 19 -11.46 -4.47 -6.25
N LYS A 20 -11.50 -5.62 -6.91
CA LYS A 20 -10.31 -6.26 -7.49
C LYS A 20 -9.62 -5.31 -8.49
N THR A 21 -8.34 -5.01 -8.26
CA THR A 21 -7.51 -4.13 -9.08
C THR A 21 -6.17 -4.78 -9.38
N TYR A 22 -5.61 -4.45 -10.54
CA TYR A 22 -4.23 -4.77 -10.90
C TYR A 22 -3.27 -3.63 -10.58
N SER A 23 -3.80 -2.43 -10.31
CA SER A 23 -2.98 -1.25 -10.10
C SER A 23 -2.60 -1.12 -8.64
N TYR A 24 -1.35 -0.75 -8.41
CA TYR A 24 -0.75 -0.57 -7.09
C TYR A 24 -0.08 0.79 -7.02
N LYS A 25 -0.21 1.44 -5.85
CA LYS A 25 0.63 2.57 -5.46
C LYS A 25 1.82 2.01 -4.71
N ILE A 26 3.01 2.25 -5.23
CA ILE A 26 4.26 1.84 -4.61
C ILE A 26 4.90 3.03 -3.96
N TYR A 27 5.34 2.83 -2.72
CA TYR A 27 6.15 3.77 -1.97
C TYR A 27 7.46 3.11 -1.59
N GLU A 28 8.57 3.71 -2.04
CA GLU A 28 9.90 3.20 -1.80
C GLU A 28 10.73 4.22 -1.00
N GLN A 29 11.31 3.76 0.10
CA GLN A 29 12.25 4.53 0.91
C GLN A 29 13.19 3.59 1.68
N SER A 30 14.50 3.84 1.58
CA SER A 30 15.53 3.15 2.40
C SER A 30 15.41 1.62 2.39
N ASN A 31 15.27 1.01 1.21
CA ASN A 31 15.05 -0.44 0.99
C ASN A 31 13.73 -1.01 1.53
N ILE A 32 12.79 -0.16 1.94
CA ILE A 32 11.43 -0.56 2.30
C ILE A 32 10.51 -0.18 1.14
N THR A 33 9.80 -1.18 0.62
CA THR A 33 8.80 -1.02 -0.43
C THR A 33 7.44 -1.36 0.12
N ILE A 34 6.50 -0.40 0.06
CA ILE A 34 5.10 -0.59 0.45
C ILE A 34 4.27 -0.57 -0.83
N GLU A 35 3.59 -1.68 -1.12
CA GLU A 35 2.72 -1.83 -2.28
C GLU A 35 1.25 -1.83 -1.83
N ILE A 36 0.47 -0.86 -2.30
CA ILE A 36 -0.93 -0.71 -1.91
C ILE A 36 -1.83 -0.88 -3.14
N PRO A 37 -2.68 -1.92 -3.21
CA PRO A 37 -3.62 -2.08 -4.30
C PRO A 37 -4.63 -0.93 -4.32
N ALA A 38 -4.70 -0.22 -5.44
CA ALA A 38 -5.51 0.98 -5.60
C ALA A 38 -6.09 1.04 -7.00
N CYS A 39 -7.35 1.43 -7.15
CA CYS A 39 -7.89 1.69 -8.48
C CYS A 39 -7.33 3.01 -9.03
N ASP A 40 -6.87 2.96 -10.28
CA ASP A 40 -6.50 4.14 -11.06
C ASP A 40 -7.27 4.12 -12.37
N THR A 41 -8.41 4.80 -12.38
CA THR A 41 -9.29 4.90 -13.54
C THR A 41 -9.82 6.32 -13.60
N GLU A 42 -10.13 6.85 -14.78
CA GLU A 42 -10.63 8.22 -14.94
C GLU A 42 -11.85 8.57 -14.07
N SER A 43 -12.67 7.57 -13.74
CA SER A 43 -13.86 7.74 -12.89
C SER A 43 -13.59 7.61 -11.39
N ARG A 44 -12.40 7.13 -10.97
CA ARG A 44 -12.09 6.80 -9.56
C ARG A 44 -10.61 7.00 -9.26
N ASN A 45 -10.29 8.12 -8.61
CA ASN A 45 -8.94 8.46 -8.13
C ASN A 45 -8.65 7.85 -6.75
N CYS A 46 -8.73 6.52 -6.60
CA CYS A 46 -8.46 5.88 -5.31
C CYS A 46 -6.99 6.07 -4.89
N LEU A 47 -6.06 6.18 -5.85
CA LEU A 47 -4.65 6.50 -5.60
C LEU A 47 -4.45 7.81 -4.80
N GLN A 48 -5.27 8.82 -5.05
CA GLN A 48 -5.17 10.13 -4.38
C GLN A 48 -5.73 10.10 -2.96
N LYS A 49 -6.62 9.15 -2.66
CA LYS A 49 -7.21 8.96 -1.33
C LYS A 49 -6.33 8.16 -0.39
N ILE A 50 -5.28 7.51 -0.90
CA ILE A 50 -4.31 6.80 -0.08
C ILE A 50 -3.34 7.82 0.51
N ASP A 51 -3.55 8.14 1.79
CA ASP A 51 -2.54 8.81 2.59
C ASP A 51 -1.52 7.78 3.07
N VAL A 52 -0.29 7.93 2.59
CA VAL A 52 0.79 7.00 2.95
C VAL A 52 1.23 7.17 4.39
N LYS A 53 1.00 8.33 5.03
CA LYS A 53 1.38 8.52 6.43
C LYS A 53 0.64 7.54 7.32
N ASP A 54 -0.67 7.39 7.12
CA ASP A 54 -1.48 6.49 7.93
C ASP A 54 -1.12 5.03 7.69
N MET A 55 -0.87 4.66 6.42
CA MET A 55 -0.50 3.29 6.05
C MET A 55 0.92 2.93 6.48
N ALA A 56 1.88 3.86 6.38
CA ALA A 56 3.25 3.65 6.87
C ALA A 56 3.27 3.61 8.41
N ALA A 57 2.50 4.47 9.08
CA ALA A 57 2.37 4.41 10.53
C ALA A 57 1.77 3.08 10.99
N PHE A 58 0.76 2.58 10.27
CA PHE A 58 0.18 1.26 10.50
C PHE A 58 1.20 0.14 10.25
N ALA A 59 1.91 0.15 9.12
CA ALA A 59 2.92 -0.86 8.80
C ALA A 59 4.05 -0.88 9.84
N ILE A 60 4.56 0.29 10.25
CA ILE A 60 5.57 0.40 11.32
C ILE A 60 5.02 -0.16 12.65
N LYS A 61 3.74 0.11 12.96
CA LYS A 61 3.10 -0.41 14.18
C LYS A 61 2.99 -1.94 14.14
N VAL A 62 2.64 -2.53 13.00
CA VAL A 62 2.58 -3.99 12.79
C VAL A 62 3.96 -4.60 12.92
N ILE A 63 4.96 -4.07 12.20
CA ILE A 63 6.35 -4.56 12.28
C ILE A 63 6.88 -4.50 13.72
N LYS A 64 6.62 -3.40 14.45
CA LYS A 64 7.01 -3.28 15.87
C LYS A 64 6.30 -4.30 16.78
N LYS A 65 5.07 -4.69 16.45
CA LYS A 65 4.30 -5.70 17.18
C LYS A 65 4.92 -7.08 16.94
N ASP A 66 5.13 -7.43 15.68
CA ASP A 66 5.72 -8.71 15.28
C ASP A 66 7.12 -8.90 15.89
N ILE A 67 8.00 -7.89 15.80
CA ILE A 67 9.34 -7.93 16.43
C ILE A 67 9.25 -8.15 17.95
N ARG A 68 8.26 -7.56 18.63
CA ARG A 68 8.08 -7.75 20.07
C ARG A 68 7.55 -9.13 20.42
N GLU A 69 6.68 -9.70 19.60
CA GLU A 69 6.10 -11.02 19.81
C GLU A 69 7.11 -12.14 19.47
N ASP A 70 7.96 -11.97 18.44
CA ASP A 70 9.07 -12.89 18.11
C ASP A 70 10.23 -12.87 19.12
N ALA A 71 10.34 -11.82 19.94
CA ALA A 71 11.38 -11.69 20.96
C ALA A 71 11.00 -12.33 22.32
N GLN A 72 9.83 -12.97 22.43
CA GLN A 72 9.36 -13.72 23.61
C GLN A 72 9.45 -15.23 23.41
#